data_AF-A0A349QX39-F1
#
_entry.id   AF-A0A349QX39-F1
#
_cell.length_a   1.000
_cell.length_b   1.000
_cell.length_c   1.000
_cell.angle_alpha   90.00
_cell.angle_beta   90.00
_cell.angle_gamma   90.00
#
_symmetry.space_group_name_H-M   'P 1'
#
loop_
_entity.id
_entity.type
_entity.pdbx_description
1 polymer ?
#
loop_
_entity_poly.entity_id
_entity_poly.type
_entity_poly.pdbx_seq_one_letter_code
_entity_poly.pdbx_strand_id
1 'polypeptide(L)'
;MKRTTVLLFLVGTLSNPVLKAQEFTPVRMDSLMSVMDKNNVWMGSIAISKGDQLLYQKTIGYADLAQKKKATIDTRYGIGSISKTFTATLVLKTAELGKLQLNQTLSVYVKGIPTPKRLLFVNC
;
A
#
# COMPACT_ATOMS: atom_id res chain seq x y z
N MET A 1 24.94 -38.88 37.58
CA MET A 1 24.32 -37.57 37.81
C MET A 1 24.28 -36.62 36.60
N LYS A 2 25.17 -36.71 35.59
CA LYS A 2 25.15 -35.78 34.42
C LYS A 2 24.14 -36.12 33.32
N ARG A 3 23.72 -37.39 33.18
CA ARG A 3 22.83 -37.87 32.10
C ARG A 3 21.34 -37.56 32.34
N THR A 4 20.90 -37.52 33.60
CA THR A 4 19.51 -37.18 33.96
C THR A 4 19.21 -35.69 33.81
N THR A 5 20.21 -34.82 34.02
CA THR A 5 20.08 -33.37 33.80
C THR A 5 19.95 -33.01 32.32
N VAL A 6 20.62 -33.77 31.43
CA VAL A 6 20.50 -33.58 29.97
C VAL A 6 19.12 -34.00 29.46
N LEU A 7 18.52 -35.05 30.03
CA LEU A 7 17.16 -35.47 29.67
C LEU A 7 16.10 -34.44 30.08
N LEU A 8 16.26 -33.80 31.25
CA LEU A 8 15.33 -32.76 31.72
C LEU A 8 15.36 -31.49 30.84
N PHE A 9 16.53 -31.16 30.29
CA PHE A 9 16.71 -30.01 29.40
C PHE A 9 16.16 -30.28 27.98
N LEU A 10 16.16 -31.54 27.54
CA LEU A 10 15.67 -31.96 26.23
C LEU A 10 14.13 -32.05 26.16
N VAL A 11 13.46 -32.33 27.28
CA VAL A 11 11.99 -32.37 27.34
C VAL A 11 11.38 -30.96 27.41
N GLY A 12 12.09 -29.99 27.99
CA GLY A 12 11.62 -28.60 28.12
C GLY A 12 11.54 -27.81 26.81
N THR A 13 12.23 -28.23 25.75
CA THR A 13 12.21 -27.54 24.44
C THR A 13 11.05 -27.97 23.54
N LEU A 14 10.30 -29.01 23.90
CA LEU A 14 9.16 -29.52 23.13
C LEU A 14 7.84 -28.81 23.44
N SER A 15 7.79 -27.98 24.49
CA SER A 15 6.58 -27.25 24.92
C SER A 15 6.70 -25.74 24.68
N ASN A 16 7.19 -25.32 23.52
CA ASN A 16 7.06 -23.93 23.12
C ASN A 16 5.62 -23.70 22.65
N PRO A 17 4.79 -22.89 23.33
CA PRO A 17 3.53 -22.48 22.76
C PRO A 17 3.87 -21.73 21.48
N VAL A 18 3.35 -22.20 20.34
CA VAL A 18 3.44 -21.47 19.08
C VAL A 18 2.75 -20.14 19.31
N LEU A 19 3.55 -19.09 19.52
CA LEU A 19 3.08 -17.72 19.58
C LEU A 19 2.48 -17.42 18.20
N LYS A 20 1.16 -17.57 18.09
CA LYS A 20 0.41 -17.12 16.92
C LYS A 20 0.58 -15.61 16.85
N ALA A 21 1.26 -15.13 15.81
CA ALA A 21 1.23 -13.72 15.46
C ALA A 21 -0.24 -13.28 15.31
N GLN A 22 -0.55 -12.03 15.65
CA GLN A 22 -1.92 -11.54 15.63
C GLN A 22 -2.48 -11.61 14.21
N GLU A 23 -3.45 -12.49 14.00
CA GLU A 23 -4.12 -12.65 12.70
C GLU A 23 -5.05 -11.46 12.43
N PHE A 24 -5.09 -11.03 11.17
CA PHE A 24 -6.02 -9.98 10.76
C PHE A 24 -7.47 -10.46 10.95
N THR A 25 -8.30 -9.67 11.63
CA THR A 25 -9.72 -10.00 11.89
C THR A 25 -10.63 -8.93 11.28
N PRO A 26 -11.50 -9.29 10.30
CA PRO A 26 -12.35 -8.31 9.61
C PRO A 26 -13.39 -7.68 10.54
N VAL A 27 -13.81 -8.36 11.60
CA VAL A 27 -14.84 -7.89 12.57
C VAL A 27 -14.52 -6.52 13.16
N ARG A 28 -13.25 -6.28 13.53
CA ARG A 28 -12.84 -4.98 14.09
C ARG A 28 -12.94 -3.87 13.05
N MET A 29 -12.60 -4.18 11.80
CA MET A 29 -12.69 -3.24 10.70
C MET A 29 -14.15 -2.92 10.37
N ASP A 30 -15.03 -3.93 10.33
CA ASP A 30 -16.46 -3.70 10.13
C ASP A 30 -17.09 -2.84 11.21
N SER A 31 -16.72 -3.07 12.47
CA SER A 31 -17.18 -2.23 13.59
C SER A 31 -16.76 -0.77 13.40
N LEU A 32 -15.49 -0.53 13.04
CA LEU A 32 -14.98 0.81 12.76
C LEU A 32 -15.70 1.46 11.57
N MET A 33 -15.83 0.75 10.45
CA MET A 33 -16.50 1.25 9.25
C MET A 33 -17.98 1.59 9.52
N SER A 34 -18.66 0.78 10.33
CA SER A 34 -20.04 1.03 10.75
C SER A 34 -20.16 2.32 11.57
N VAL A 35 -19.23 2.56 12.50
CA VAL A 35 -19.20 3.80 13.29
C VAL A 35 -18.91 5.01 12.40
N MET A 36 -17.98 4.91 11.45
CA MET A 36 -17.65 6.01 10.54
C MET A 36 -18.80 6.35 9.58
N ASP A 37 -19.50 5.34 9.05
CA ASP A 37 -20.66 5.52 8.17
C ASP A 37 -21.81 6.20 8.93
N LYS A 38 -22.13 5.70 10.14
CA LYS A 38 -23.20 6.25 10.99
C LYS A 38 -22.98 7.71 11.36
N ASN A 39 -21.73 8.09 11.62
CA ASN A 39 -21.38 9.46 12.00
C ASN A 39 -21.05 10.36 10.79
N ASN A 40 -21.18 9.87 9.56
CA ASN A 40 -20.83 10.59 8.33
C ASN A 40 -19.40 11.18 8.34
N VAL A 41 -18.46 10.53 9.03
CA VAL A 41 -17.07 11.01 9.20
C VAL A 41 -16.23 10.70 7.97
N TRP A 42 -16.52 9.59 7.29
CA TRP A 42 -15.75 9.13 6.13
C TRP A 42 -16.66 8.50 5.09
N MET A 43 -16.26 8.64 3.82
CA MET A 43 -16.92 8.05 2.66
C MET A 43 -15.83 7.58 1.69
N GLY A 44 -15.97 6.37 1.16
CA GLY A 44 -14.96 5.80 0.29
C GLY A 44 -14.89 4.28 0.37
N SER A 45 -13.85 3.74 -0.25
CA SER A 45 -13.58 2.30 -0.32
C SER A 45 -12.23 1.98 0.31
N ILE A 46 -12.17 0.87 1.03
CA ILE A 46 -10.94 0.31 1.62
C ILE A 46 -10.81 -1.15 1.22
N ALA A 47 -9.57 -1.57 0.94
CA ALA A 47 -9.22 -2.97 0.70
C ALA A 47 -7.91 -3.30 1.43
N ILE A 48 -7.82 -4.49 2.00
CA ILE A 48 -6.64 -4.99 2.72
C ILE A 48 -6.30 -6.36 2.15
N SER A 49 -5.06 -6.53 1.71
CA SER A 49 -4.54 -7.79 1.17
C SER A 49 -3.25 -8.22 1.88
N LYS A 50 -2.97 -9.52 1.83
CA LYS A 50 -1.71 -10.13 2.28
C LYS A 50 -1.23 -11.09 1.20
N GLY A 51 -0.16 -10.71 0.50
CA GLY A 51 0.21 -11.35 -0.75
C GLY A 51 -0.93 -11.23 -1.77
N ASP A 52 -1.30 -12.35 -2.39
CA ASP A 52 -2.37 -12.41 -3.39
C ASP A 52 -3.77 -12.58 -2.78
N GLN A 53 -3.87 -12.70 -1.44
CA GLN A 53 -5.15 -12.90 -0.77
C GLN A 53 -5.77 -11.56 -0.33
N LEU A 54 -6.98 -11.27 -0.81
CA LEU A 54 -7.81 -10.19 -0.31
C LEU A 54 -8.41 -10.60 1.05
N LEU A 55 -8.02 -9.90 2.11
CA LEU A 55 -8.45 -10.19 3.48
C LEU A 55 -9.70 -9.40 3.90
N TYR A 56 -9.89 -8.22 3.33
CA TYR A 56 -11.02 -7.35 3.65
C TYR A 56 -11.29 -6.35 2.53
N GLN A 57 -12.56 -6.03 2.32
CA GLN A 57 -12.99 -4.97 1.42
C GLN A 57 -14.31 -4.38 1.89
N LYS A 58 -14.39 -3.05 1.92
CA LYS A 58 -15.60 -2.34 2.33
C LYS A 58 -15.70 -1.00 1.62
N THR A 59 -16.93 -0.65 1.26
CA THR A 59 -17.28 0.67 0.74
C THR A 59 -18.39 1.24 1.58
N ILE A 60 -18.28 2.51 1.97
CA ILE A 60 -19.30 3.25 2.74
C ILE A 60 -19.54 4.64 2.14
N GLY A 61 -20.69 5.24 2.48
CA GLY A 61 -21.03 6.58 2.01
C GLY A 61 -21.50 6.69 0.55
N TYR A 62 -21.22 7.85 -0.05
CA TYR A 62 -21.70 8.24 -1.38
C TYR A 62 -20.53 8.51 -2.33
N ALA A 63 -20.70 8.13 -3.60
CA ALA A 63 -19.82 8.54 -4.69
C ALA A 63 -20.14 9.96 -5.17
N ASP A 64 -21.42 10.35 -5.09
CA ASP A 64 -21.91 11.69 -5.39
C ASP A 64 -22.99 12.06 -4.36
N LEU A 65 -22.72 13.07 -3.55
CA LEU A 65 -23.63 13.55 -2.53
C LEU A 65 -24.83 14.30 -3.12
N ALA A 66 -24.63 15.09 -4.17
CA ALA A 66 -25.68 15.90 -4.78
C ALA A 66 -26.73 15.00 -5.46
N GLN A 67 -26.26 13.94 -6.12
CA GLN A 67 -27.13 12.95 -6.77
C GLN A 67 -27.57 11.82 -5.82
N LYS A 68 -27.13 11.84 -4.56
CA LYS A 68 -27.34 10.76 -3.58
C LYS A 68 -26.91 9.38 -4.10
N LYS A 69 -25.89 9.34 -4.98
CA LYS A 69 -25.38 8.10 -5.56
C LYS A 69 -24.48 7.40 -4.56
N LYS A 70 -24.88 6.21 -4.10
CA LYS A 70 -24.07 5.40 -3.18
C LYS A 70 -22.74 4.98 -3.81
N ALA A 71 -21.70 4.94 -2.99
CA ALA A 71 -20.43 4.39 -3.42
C ALA A 71 -20.52 2.86 -3.52
N THR A 72 -19.77 2.29 -4.45
CA THR A 72 -19.69 0.84 -4.69
C THR A 72 -18.22 0.44 -4.80
N ILE A 73 -17.94 -0.86 -4.83
CA ILE A 73 -16.61 -1.41 -5.08
C ILE A 73 -16.00 -0.89 -6.39
N ASP A 74 -16.83 -0.61 -7.40
CA ASP A 74 -16.41 -0.15 -8.73
C ASP A 74 -16.32 1.38 -8.84
N THR A 75 -16.59 2.11 -7.74
CA THR A 75 -16.47 3.57 -7.74
C THR A 75 -15.03 3.98 -8.00
N ARG A 76 -14.83 4.83 -9.01
CA ARG A 76 -13.53 5.40 -9.34
C ARG A 76 -13.26 6.65 -8.50
N TYR A 77 -12.10 6.70 -7.87
CA TYR A 77 -11.65 7.83 -7.06
C TYR A 77 -10.44 8.49 -7.70
N GLY A 78 -10.31 9.81 -7.55
CA GLY A 78 -9.07 10.50 -7.87
C GLY A 78 -8.01 10.16 -6.83
N ILE A 79 -6.94 9.47 -7.25
CA ILE A 79 -5.87 9.00 -6.34
C ILE A 79 -4.76 10.03 -6.06
N GLY A 80 -4.83 11.21 -6.70
CA GLY A 80 -3.91 12.32 -6.46
C GLY A 80 -2.43 11.94 -6.63
N SER A 81 -1.60 12.28 -5.65
CA SER A 81 -0.15 12.03 -5.68
C SER A 81 0.26 10.56 -5.77
N ILE A 82 -0.64 9.61 -5.53
CA ILE A 82 -0.37 8.19 -5.83
C ILE A 82 -0.06 8.04 -7.32
N SER A 83 -0.64 8.86 -8.20
CA SER A 83 -0.33 8.85 -9.64
C SER A 83 1.17 9.03 -9.95
N LYS A 84 1.94 9.69 -9.07
CA LYS A 84 3.38 9.89 -9.27
C LYS A 84 4.18 8.58 -9.20
N THR A 85 3.71 7.57 -8.46
CA THR A 85 4.39 6.27 -8.44
C THR A 85 4.32 5.63 -9.82
N PHE A 86 3.16 5.70 -10.48
CA PHE A 86 3.00 5.24 -11.87
C PHE A 86 3.89 6.03 -12.84
N THR A 87 3.92 7.36 -12.74
CA THR A 87 4.83 8.18 -13.56
C THR A 87 6.30 7.80 -13.33
N ALA A 88 6.72 7.62 -12.07
CA ALA A 88 8.07 7.19 -11.74
C ALA A 88 8.38 5.80 -12.31
N THR A 89 7.46 4.84 -12.20
CA THR A 89 7.61 3.51 -12.83
C THR A 89 7.77 3.61 -14.34
N LEU A 90 7.01 4.46 -15.01
CA LEU A 90 7.14 4.68 -16.45
C LEU A 90 8.50 5.29 -16.82
N VAL A 91 8.98 6.27 -16.05
CA VAL A 91 10.30 6.87 -16.25
C VAL A 91 11.41 5.83 -16.07
N LEU A 92 11.35 5.04 -14.99
CA LEU A 92 12.33 4.00 -14.71
C LEU A 92 12.29 2.90 -15.78
N LYS A 93 11.10 2.47 -16.22
CA LYS A 93 10.97 1.50 -17.31
C LYS A 93 11.52 2.04 -18.63
N THR A 94 11.32 3.32 -18.90
CA THR A 94 11.87 3.99 -20.10
C THR A 94 13.39 4.07 -20.04
N ALA A 95 13.96 4.27 -18.84
CA ALA A 95 15.39 4.24 -18.63
C ALA A 95 15.99 2.83 -18.79
N GLU A 96 15.32 1.80 -18.26
CA GLU A 96 15.69 0.39 -18.45
C GLU A 96 15.73 0.02 -19.94
N LEU A 97 14.80 0.55 -20.74
CA LEU A 97 14.75 0.37 -22.20
C LEU A 97 15.78 1.22 -22.97
N GLY A 98 16.66 1.97 -22.29
CA GLY A 98 17.69 2.80 -22.91
C GLY A 98 17.16 4.05 -23.63
N LYS A 99 15.86 4.37 -23.50
CA LYS A 99 15.23 5.53 -24.15
C LYS A 99 15.41 6.84 -23.38
N LEU A 100 15.80 6.74 -22.12
CA LEU A 100 16.01 7.87 -21.21
C LEU A 100 17.22 7.59 -20.31
N GLN A 101 18.00 8.61 -19.99
CA GLN A 101 19.11 8.53 -19.04
C GLN A 101 18.79 9.40 -17.83
N LEU A 102 18.78 8.79 -16.63
CA LEU A 102 18.32 9.46 -15.40
C LEU A 102 19.26 10.60 -14.96
N ASN A 103 20.54 10.48 -15.32
CA ASN A 103 21.61 11.43 -15.04
C ASN A 103 21.80 12.48 -16.16
N GLN A 104 20.98 12.45 -17.21
CA GLN A 104 21.02 13.44 -18.27
C GLN A 104 20.12 14.64 -17.90
N THR A 105 20.53 15.83 -18.33
CA THR A 105 19.73 17.05 -18.17
C THR A 105 18.42 16.96 -18.95
N LEU A 106 17.34 17.50 -18.37
CA LEU A 106 16.02 17.54 -19.01
C LEU A 106 16.02 18.21 -20.40
N SER A 107 16.94 19.15 -20.64
CA SER A 107 17.10 19.85 -21.92
C SER A 107 17.38 18.94 -23.12
N VAL A 108 17.88 17.72 -22.88
CA VAL A 108 18.09 16.73 -23.97
C VAL A 108 16.76 16.19 -24.49
N TYR A 109 15.74 16.12 -23.64
CA TYR A 109 14.46 15.50 -23.97
C TYR A 109 13.35 16.53 -24.21
N VAL A 110 13.45 17.72 -23.61
CA VAL A 110 12.43 18.78 -23.73
C VAL A 110 13.05 20.09 -24.20
N LYS A 111 12.61 20.55 -25.39
CA LYS A 111 13.04 21.81 -26.00
C LYS A 111 12.36 23.01 -25.31
N GLY A 112 13.08 24.12 -25.14
CA GLY A 112 12.52 25.38 -24.64
C GLY A 112 12.46 25.53 -23.11
N ILE A 113 13.07 24.63 -22.35
CA ILE A 113 13.20 24.79 -20.89
C ILE A 113 14.40 25.71 -20.58
N PRO A 114 14.22 26.83 -19.84
CA PRO A 114 15.33 27.62 -19.32
C PRO A 114 16.21 26.71 -18.47
N THR A 115 17.50 26.62 -18.75
CA THR A 115 18.39 25.65 -18.09
C THR A 115 18.98 26.19 -16.78
N PRO A 116 18.57 25.69 -15.60
CA PRO A 116 19.50 25.49 -14.50
C PRO A 116 20.44 24.33 -14.89
N LYS A 117 21.74 24.50 -14.65
CA LYS A 117 22.80 23.53 -15.01
C LYS A 117 22.65 22.13 -14.36
N ARG A 118 21.57 21.81 -13.63
CA ARG A 118 21.47 20.58 -12.81
C ARG A 118 20.04 20.09 -12.50
N LEU A 119 19.12 20.17 -13.46
CA LEU A 119 17.83 19.45 -13.36
C LEU A 119 17.98 18.06 -13.98
N LEU A 120 18.24 17.08 -13.13
CA LEU A 120 18.31 15.65 -13.44
C LEU A 120 16.94 14.99 -13.23
N PHE A 121 16.67 13.86 -13.89
CA PHE A 121 15.43 13.09 -13.68
C PHE A 121 15.33 12.48 -12.29
N VAL A 122 16.47 12.17 -11.69
CA VAL A 122 16.58 11.71 -10.30
C VAL A 122 17.70 12.52 -9.65
N ASN A 123 17.34 13.47 -8.81
CA ASN A 123 18.25 13.99 -7.79
C ASN A 123 18.01 13.12 -6.54
N CYS A 124 18.80 12.05 -6.42
CA CYS A 124 19.08 11.44 -5.14
C CYS A 124 20.28 12.14 -4.52
#